data_AF-A0A927PAC3-F1
#
_entry.id   AF-A0A927PAC3-F1
#
_cell.length_a   1.000
_cell.length_b   1.000
_cell.length_c   1.000
_cell.angle_alpha   90.00
_cell.angle_beta   90.00
_cell.angle_gamma   90.00
#
_symmetry.space_group_name_H-M   'P 1'
#
loop_
_entity.id
_entity.type
_entity.pdbx_description
1 polymer ?
#
loop_
_entity_poly.entity_id
_entity_poly.type
_entity_poly.pdbx_seq_one_letter_code
_entity_poly.pdbx_strand_id
1 'polypeptide(L)'
;MIKIYGMPTCPYCDYVHEQIKGRESEFEYINIGENIRNMSAFMRLRDTNPVFDRLKAIGDVGIPAFVFEDGRVSVDPADAGLVEYGTQNACSVKDHKCGRKGC
;
A
#
# COMPACT_ATOMS: atom_id res chain seq x y z
N MET A 1 7.01 13.57 -3.82
CA MET A 1 6.20 12.85 -2.83
C MET A 1 5.43 11.73 -3.51
N ILE A 2 5.71 10.49 -3.09
CA ILE A 2 4.99 9.29 -3.54
C ILE A 2 3.74 9.14 -2.66
N LYS A 3 2.57 9.04 -3.27
CA LYS A 3 1.32 8.75 -2.53
C LYS A 3 1.17 7.25 -2.36
N ILE A 4 0.83 6.81 -1.15
CA ILE A 4 0.62 5.41 -0.81
C ILE A 4 -0.82 5.22 -0.37
N TYR A 5 -1.62 4.50 -1.14
CA TYR A 5 -2.96 4.09 -0.72
C TYR A 5 -2.87 2.80 0.07
N GLY A 6 -3.37 2.78 1.30
CA GLY A 6 -3.38 1.59 2.16
C GLY A 6 -4.41 1.69 3.27
N MET A 7 -4.44 0.71 4.18
CA MET A 7 -5.25 0.82 5.41
C MET A 7 -4.64 0.01 6.57
N PRO A 8 -4.84 0.39 7.84
CA PRO A 8 -4.19 -0.24 8.99
C PRO A 8 -4.50 -1.73 9.20
N THR A 9 -5.61 -2.24 8.66
CA THR A 9 -5.97 -3.67 8.80
C THR A 9 -5.35 -4.56 7.71
N CYS A 10 -4.55 -3.98 6.81
CA CYS A 10 -3.79 -4.68 5.78
C CYS A 10 -2.33 -4.86 6.28
N PRO A 11 -1.87 -6.10 6.56
CA PRO A 11 -0.53 -6.33 7.10
C PRO A 11 0.59 -5.75 6.22
N TYR A 12 0.49 -5.95 4.90
CA TYR A 12 1.44 -5.37 3.94
C TYR A 12 1.47 -3.84 3.96
N CYS A 13 0.36 -3.21 4.30
CA CYS A 13 0.24 -1.77 4.41
C CYS A 13 0.88 -1.27 5.71
N ASP A 14 0.71 -2.00 6.83
CA ASP A 14 1.38 -1.70 8.11
C ASP A 14 2.91 -1.85 7.97
N TYR A 15 3.37 -2.92 7.30
CA TYR A 15 4.78 -3.12 6.97
C TYR A 15 5.40 -1.93 6.24
N VAL A 16 4.72 -1.45 5.19
CA VAL A 16 5.15 -0.29 4.41
C VAL A 16 5.06 1.00 5.23
N HIS A 17 4.02 1.13 6.06
CA HIS A 17 3.79 2.32 6.87
C HIS A 17 4.91 2.56 7.89
N GLU A 18 5.47 1.51 8.51
CA GLU A 18 6.62 1.67 9.41
C GLU A 18 7.88 2.16 8.70
N GLN A 19 8.10 1.79 7.43
CA GLN A 19 9.29 2.19 6.68
C GLN A 19 9.30 3.67 6.27
N ILE A 20 8.13 4.32 6.27
CA ILE A 20 7.96 5.71 5.82
C ILE A 20 7.76 6.70 6.99
N LYS A 21 7.75 6.23 8.24
CA LYS A 21 7.69 7.12 9.41
C LYS A 21 8.90 8.05 9.45
N GLY A 22 8.66 9.36 9.62
CA GLY A 22 9.72 10.37 9.61
C GLY A 22 10.21 10.72 8.20
N ARG A 23 9.56 10.21 7.14
CA ARG A 23 9.86 10.48 5.72
C ARG A 23 8.69 11.19 5.04
N GLU A 24 8.00 12.07 5.75
CA GLU A 24 6.81 12.78 5.26
C GLU A 24 7.13 13.78 4.13
N SER A 25 8.41 14.13 3.94
CA SER A 25 8.87 14.87 2.75
C SER A 25 8.90 14.02 1.48
N GLU A 26 9.01 12.69 1.63
CA GLU A 26 9.11 11.73 0.53
C GLU A 26 7.77 11.02 0.26
N PHE A 27 6.97 10.74 1.30
CA PHE A 27 5.75 9.93 1.21
C PHE A 27 4.51 10.59 1.81
N GLU A 28 3.38 10.37 1.15
CA GLU A 28 2.04 10.69 1.66
C GLU A 28 1.25 9.39 1.84
N TYR A 29 0.92 9.01 3.07
CA TYR A 29 0.09 7.83 3.32
C TYR A 29 -1.39 8.20 3.35
N ILE A 30 -2.18 7.59 2.48
CA ILE A 30 -3.62 7.80 2.34
C ILE A 30 -4.35 6.56 2.83
N ASN A 31 -4.99 6.67 4.00
CA ASN A 31 -5.84 5.61 4.54
C ASN A 31 -7.16 5.55 3.76
N ILE A 32 -7.34 4.51 2.94
CA ILE A 32 -8.57 4.33 2.14
C ILE A 32 -9.80 4.04 3.02
N GLY A 33 -9.60 3.48 4.22
CA GLY A 33 -10.67 3.17 5.16
C GLY A 33 -11.11 4.34 6.04
N GLU A 34 -10.43 5.49 5.95
CA GLU A 34 -10.73 6.64 6.81
C GLU A 34 -12.01 7.36 6.42
N ASN A 35 -12.25 7.55 5.12
CA ASN A 35 -13.47 8.20 4.62
C ASN A 35 -13.78 7.82 3.16
N ILE A 36 -15.02 8.08 2.74
CA ILE A 36 -15.53 7.71 1.42
C ILE A 36 -14.79 8.41 0.26
N ARG A 37 -14.18 9.59 0.48
CA ARG A 37 -13.45 10.30 -0.57
C ARG A 37 -12.14 9.57 -0.88
N ASN A 38 -11.40 9.13 0.14
CA ASN A 38 -10.18 8.35 -0.04
C ASN A 38 -10.49 7.02 -0.74
N MET A 39 -11.53 6.32 -0.28
CA MET A 39 -11.99 5.08 -0.90
C MET A 39 -12.37 5.29 -2.37
N SER A 40 -13.19 6.30 -2.67
CA SER A 40 -13.63 6.61 -4.04
C SER A 40 -12.46 6.96 -4.97
N ALA A 41 -11.47 7.73 -4.47
CA ALA A 41 -10.27 8.06 -5.21
C ALA A 41 -9.45 6.80 -5.54
N PHE A 42 -9.26 5.90 -4.57
CA PHE A 42 -8.56 4.64 -4.79
C PHE A 42 -9.32 3.71 -5.75
N MET A 43 -10.64 3.58 -5.62
CA MET A 43 -11.45 2.77 -6.54
C MET A 43 -11.32 3.26 -7.98
N ARG A 44 -11.38 4.58 -8.21
CA ARG A 44 -11.18 5.16 -9.54
C ARG A 44 -9.79 4.83 -10.10
N LEU A 45 -8.74 4.92 -9.28
CA LEU A 45 -7.39 4.54 -9.66
C LEU A 45 -7.30 3.05 -10.04
N ARG A 46 -7.82 2.18 -9.17
CA ARG A 46 -7.81 0.71 -9.31
C ARG A 46 -8.57 0.23 -10.54
N ASP A 47 -9.72 0.83 -10.81
CA ASP A 47 -10.62 0.38 -11.86
C ASP A 47 -10.14 0.82 -13.25
N THR A 48 -9.35 1.90 -13.33
CA THR A 48 -8.88 2.48 -14.60
C THR A 48 -7.43 2.19 -14.96
N ASN A 49 -6.58 1.76 -14.02
CA ASN A 49 -5.17 1.52 -14.27
C ASN A 49 -4.88 0.02 -14.51
N PRO A 50 -4.17 -0.36 -15.60
CA PRO A 50 -3.92 -1.75 -15.97
C PRO A 50 -3.02 -2.52 -14.99
N VAL A 51 -2.25 -1.83 -14.14
CA VAL A 51 -1.44 -2.46 -13.07
C VAL A 51 -2.29 -3.33 -12.15
N PHE A 52 -3.58 -3.00 -12.00
CA PHE A 52 -4.50 -3.75 -11.14
C PHE A 52 -5.21 -4.90 -11.85
N ASP A 53 -5.04 -5.12 -13.16
CA ASP A 53 -5.86 -6.10 -13.90
C ASP A 53 -5.67 -7.53 -13.38
N ARG A 54 -4.41 -7.94 -13.12
CA ARG A 54 -4.12 -9.24 -12.53
C ARG A 54 -4.65 -9.34 -11.09
N LEU A 55 -4.49 -8.28 -10.29
CA LEU A 55 -4.95 -8.24 -8.90
C LEU A 55 -6.48 -8.38 -8.83
N LYS A 56 -7.21 -7.65 -9.67
CA LYS A 56 -8.67 -7.78 -9.83
C LYS A 56 -9.06 -9.21 -10.25
N ALA A 57 -8.33 -9.82 -11.18
CA ALA A 57 -8.62 -11.17 -11.66
C ALA A 57 -8.50 -12.25 -10.56
N ILE A 58 -7.65 -12.05 -9.56
CA ILE A 58 -7.48 -12.99 -8.43
C ILE A 58 -8.28 -12.57 -7.18
N GLY A 59 -9.10 -11.53 -7.26
CA GLY A 59 -9.89 -11.02 -6.13
C GLY A 59 -9.08 -10.21 -5.12
N ASP A 60 -7.89 -9.75 -5.46
CA ASP A 60 -7.06 -8.89 -4.62
C ASP A 60 -7.55 -7.42 -4.68
N VAL A 61 -7.47 -6.73 -3.55
CA VAL A 61 -7.78 -5.30 -3.43
C VAL A 61 -6.70 -4.45 -4.11
N GLY A 62 -5.44 -4.90 -4.09
CA GLY A 62 -4.31 -4.18 -4.68
C GLY A 62 -3.80 -3.03 -3.80
N ILE A 63 -3.75 -3.24 -2.47
CA ILE A 63 -3.09 -2.32 -1.54
C ILE A 63 -1.92 -3.02 -0.82
N PRO A 64 -0.84 -2.30 -0.50
CA PRO A 64 -0.63 -0.88 -0.77
C PRO A 64 -0.37 -0.58 -2.25
N ALA A 65 -0.82 0.59 -2.71
CA ALA A 65 -0.57 1.07 -4.07
C ALA A 65 0.20 2.39 -4.04
N PHE A 66 1.22 2.50 -4.89
CA PHE A 66 2.16 3.59 -4.96
C PHE A 66 1.88 4.44 -6.20
N VAL A 67 1.67 5.74 -6.01
CA VAL A 67 1.48 6.71 -7.11
C VAL A 67 2.63 7.69 -7.09
N PHE A 68 3.41 7.68 -8.16
CA PHE A 68 4.58 8.53 -8.36
C PHE A 68 4.17 9.89 -8.92
N GLU A 69 5.07 10.87 -8.82
CA GLU A 69 4.81 12.25 -9.28
C GLU A 69 4.58 12.35 -10.80
N ASP A 70 5.19 11.44 -11.57
CA ASP A 70 5.02 11.34 -13.02
C ASP A 70 3.70 10.65 -13.43
N GLY A 71 2.87 10.26 -12.47
CA GLY A 71 1.61 9.56 -12.69
C GLY A 71 1.76 8.05 -12.87
N ARG A 72 2.98 7.49 -12.81
CA ARG A 72 3.19 6.05 -12.76
C ARG A 72 2.53 5.48 -11.50
N VAL A 73 2.00 4.27 -11.64
CA VAL A 73 1.40 3.51 -10.53
C VAL A 73 2.15 2.19 -10.39
N SER A 74 2.42 1.77 -9.17
CA SER A 74 2.94 0.45 -8.86
C SER A 74 2.23 -0.15 -7.65
N VAL A 75 2.32 -1.47 -7.52
CA VAL A 75 1.89 -2.25 -6.36
C VAL A 75 3.07 -2.97 -5.71
N ASP A 76 4.28 -2.67 -6.17
CA ASP A 76 5.53 -3.19 -5.65
C ASP A 76 6.23 -2.13 -4.79
N PRO A 77 6.50 -2.38 -3.50
CA PRO A 77 7.23 -1.45 -2.64
C PRO A 77 8.66 -1.16 -3.14
N ALA A 78 9.32 -2.08 -3.86
CA ALA A 78 10.67 -1.88 -4.37
C ALA A 78 10.75 -0.71 -5.34
N ASP A 79 9.71 -0.51 -6.15
CA ASP A 79 9.61 0.63 -7.08
C ASP A 79 9.60 1.99 -6.38
N ALA A 80 9.20 2.00 -5.10
CA ALA A 80 9.17 3.18 -4.24
C ALA A 80 10.44 3.30 -3.36
N GLY A 81 11.44 2.43 -3.56
CA GLY A 81 12.65 2.37 -2.74
C GLY A 81 12.40 1.83 -1.33
N LEU A 82 11.36 1.02 -1.16
CA LEU A 82 11.00 0.36 0.09
C LEU A 82 11.33 -1.14 0.03
N VAL A 83 11.43 -1.77 1.20
CA VAL A 83 11.77 -3.19 1.32
C VAL A 83 10.61 -4.07 0.87
N GLU A 84 10.91 -5.09 0.07
CA GLU A 84 9.95 -6.07 -0.45
C GLU A 84 9.35 -6.99 0.62
N TYR A 85 8.16 -7.50 0.29
CA TYR A 85 7.50 -8.55 1.05
C TYR A 85 8.26 -9.88 0.96
N GLY A 86 8.26 -10.66 2.05
CA GLY A 86 8.94 -11.96 2.08
C GLY A 86 10.41 -11.93 2.47
N THR A 87 10.96 -10.76 2.79
CA THR A 87 12.23 -10.65 3.52
C THR A 87 12.06 -11.15 4.98
N GLN A 88 13.15 -11.43 5.70
CA GLN A 88 13.13 -12.01 7.07
C GLN A 88 12.25 -11.25 8.09
N ASN A 89 11.88 -10.00 7.78
CA ASN A 89 11.08 -9.11 8.62
C ASN A 89 9.62 -8.94 8.17
N ALA A 90 9.15 -9.58 7.09
CA ALA A 90 7.75 -9.55 6.67
C ALA A 90 6.91 -10.57 7.47
N CYS A 91 5.74 -10.17 7.95
CA CYS A 91 4.88 -11.01 8.80
C CYS A 91 3.70 -11.62 8.05
N SER A 92 3.18 -12.73 8.59
CA SER A 92 1.91 -13.28 8.13
C SER A 92 0.73 -12.45 8.63
N VAL A 93 -0.43 -12.58 7.97
CA VAL A 93 -1.70 -12.00 8.43
C VAL A 93 -2.02 -12.38 9.88
N LYS A 94 -1.59 -13.57 10.33
CA LYS A 94 -1.80 -14.03 11.71
C LYS A 94 -0.95 -13.23 12.70
N ASP A 95 0.32 -12.98 12.38
CA ASP A 95 1.23 -12.24 13.25
C ASP A 95 0.74 -10.80 13.45
N HIS A 96 0.26 -10.17 12.37
CA HIS A 96 -0.35 -8.84 12.43
C HIS A 96 -1.62 -8.82 13.30
N LYS A 97 -2.50 -9.84 13.19
CA LYS A 97 -3.67 -9.99 14.06
C LYS A 97 -3.31 -10.22 15.54
N CYS A 98 -2.14 -10.80 15.80
CA CYS A 98 -1.60 -10.96 17.16
C CYS A 98 -0.87 -9.71 17.67
N GLY A 99 -0.89 -8.60 16.93
CA GLY A 99 -0.40 -7.29 17.39
C GLY A 99 1.06 -7.01 17.08
N ARG A 100 1.72 -7.82 16.24
CA ARG A 100 3.07 -7.51 15.75
C ARG A 100 2.98 -6.42 14.68
N LYS A 101 3.53 -5.24 14.96
CA LYS A 101 3.56 -4.08 14.05
C LYS A 101 4.84 -4.07 13.21
N GLY A 102 4.78 -3.46 12.03
CA GLY A 102 5.98 -3.24 11.21
C GLY A 102 6.52 -4.46 10.51
N CYS A 103 5.61 -5.36 10.20
CA CYS A 103 5.81 -6.54 9.41
C CYS A 103 4.51 -6.81 8.63
#